data_AF-A0A9W5QMT7-F1
#
_entry.id   AF-A0A9W5QMT7-F1
#
_cell.length_a   1.000
_cell.length_b   1.000
_cell.length_c   1.000
_cell.angle_alpha   90.00
_cell.angle_beta   90.00
_cell.angle_gamma   90.00
#
_symmetry.space_group_name_H-M   'P 1'
#
loop_
_entity.id
_entity.type
_entity.pdbx_description
1 polymer ?
#
loop_
_entity_poly.entity_id
_entity_poly.type
_entity_poly.pdbx_seq_one_letter_code
_entity_poly.pdbx_strand_id
1 'polypeptide(L)' 'MHKEDYIECPYCKHIHTYYQDYLEVGDMAGEFNMKCEKCKELFDVDFYSIFWFKTKKEIMKLNKSVIW' A
#
# COMPACT_ATOMS: atom_id res chain seq x y z
N MET A 1 -10.86 1.78 0.73
CA MET A 1 -9.68 2.52 0.27
C MET A 1 -9.20 3.34 1.43
N HIS A 2 -8.02 3.01 1.92
CA HIS A 2 -7.32 3.91 2.81
C HIS A 2 -6.72 5.04 1.96
N LYS A 3 -6.43 6.19 2.57
CA LYS A 3 -5.96 7.38 1.83
C LYS A 3 -4.62 7.12 1.12
N GLU A 4 -3.91 6.10 1.57
CA GLU A 4 -2.59 5.64 1.13
C GLU A 4 -2.64 4.77 -0.14
N ASP A 5 -3.84 4.46 -0.67
CA ASP A 5 -4.01 3.62 -1.87
C ASP A 5 -3.92 4.42 -3.20
N TYR A 6 -3.75 5.75 -3.14
CA TYR A 6 -3.73 6.60 -4.33
C TYR A 6 -2.93 7.89 -4.12
N ILE A 7 -2.43 8.45 -5.21
CA ILE A 7 -1.75 9.74 -5.20
C ILE A 7 -2.74 10.81 -5.65
N GLU A 8 -2.97 11.82 -4.81
CA GLU A 8 -3.83 12.96 -5.13
C GLU A 8 -2.99 14.15 -5.59
N CYS A 9 -3.24 14.65 -6.81
CA CYS A 9 -2.55 15.81 -7.33
C CYS A 9 -2.82 17.04 -6.44
N PRO A 10 -1.79 17.72 -5.92
CA PRO A 10 -1.98 18.82 -4.97
C PRO A 10 -2.68 20.03 -5.62
N TYR A 11 -2.51 20.22 -6.93
CA TYR A 11 -3.03 21.37 -7.68
C TYR A 11 -4.47 21.21 -8.14
N CYS A 12 -4.85 20.05 -8.67
CA CYS A 12 -6.17 19.85 -9.31
C CYS A 12 -7.04 18.74 -8.69
N LYS A 13 -6.55 18.11 -7.61
CA LYS A 13 -7.27 17.05 -6.87
C LYS A 13 -7.60 15.81 -7.69
N HIS A 14 -6.93 15.66 -8.84
CA HIS A 14 -7.02 14.45 -9.66
C HIS A 14 -6.36 13.28 -8.93
N ILE A 15 -7.00 12.11 -8.99
CA ILE A 15 -6.53 10.89 -8.32
C ILE A 15 -5.77 10.04 -9.34
N HIS A 16 -4.54 9.69 -9.00
CA HIS A 16 -3.68 8.80 -9.77
C HIS A 16 -3.66 7.40 -9.14
N THR A 17 -4.09 6.39 -9.90
CA THR A 17 -4.15 4.98 -9.48
C THR A 17 -3.08 4.10 -10.10
N TYR A 18 -2.39 4.60 -11.13
CA TYR A 18 -1.34 3.90 -11.88
C TYR A 18 0.04 4.48 -11.54
N TYR A 19 0.43 4.42 -10.27
CA TYR A 19 1.72 4.92 -9.79
C TYR A 19 2.77 3.83 -9.64
N GLN A 20 2.44 2.58 -9.95
CA GLN A 20 3.34 1.44 -9.82
C GLN A 20 4.55 1.54 -10.75
N ASP A 21 4.44 2.25 -11.88
CA ASP A 21 5.54 2.49 -12.81
C ASP A 21 6.65 3.36 -12.22
N TYR A 22 6.39 4.04 -11.10
CA TYR A 22 7.36 4.87 -10.38
C TYR A 22 8.03 4.12 -9.22
N LEU A 23 7.63 2.88 -8.95
CA LEU A 23 8.11 2.08 -7.83
C LEU A 23 8.95 0.90 -8.35
N GLU A 24 10.11 0.66 -7.75
CA GLU A 24 10.90 -0.55 -8.02
C GLU A 24 10.48 -1.72 -7.13
N VAL A 25 10.74 -2.94 -7.61
CA VAL A 25 10.43 -4.16 -6.84
C VAL A 25 11.30 -4.19 -5.58
N GLY A 26 10.65 -4.06 -4.42
CA GLY A 26 11.31 -4.09 -3.11
C GLY A 26 11.34 -2.74 -2.41
N ASP A 27 10.91 -1.65 -3.06
CA ASP A 27 10.85 -0.34 -2.43
C ASP A 27 9.87 -0.32 -1.26
N MET A 28 10.39 0.04 -0.09
CA MET A 28 9.59 0.23 1.12
C MET A 28 9.37 1.71 1.44
N ALA A 29 10.16 2.61 0.85
CA ALA A 29 10.01 4.07 0.91
C ALA A 29 10.86 4.72 -0.18
N GLY A 30 10.57 5.98 -0.53
CA GLY A 30 11.36 6.73 -1.50
C GLY A 30 10.70 8.01 -1.96
N GLU A 31 11.36 8.70 -2.89
CA GLU A 31 10.89 9.95 -3.49
C GLU A 31 10.89 9.83 -5.01
N PHE A 32 9.86 10.37 -5.67
CA PHE A 32 9.84 10.46 -7.13
C PHE A 32 9.06 11.69 -7.63
N ASN A 33 9.36 12.09 -8.86
CA ASN A 33 8.70 13.20 -9.54
C ASN A 33 7.56 12.69 -10.44
N MET A 34 6.38 13.29 -10.30
CA MET A 34 5.21 12.94 -11.11
C MET A 34 4.67 14.16 -11.86
N LYS A 35 4.18 13.94 -13.09
CA LYS A 35 3.45 14.95 -13.86
C LYS A 35 1.97 14.58 -13.89
N CYS A 36 1.10 15.49 -13.44
CA CYS A 36 -0.34 15.25 -13.45
C CYS A 36 -0.87 15.11 -14.89
N GLU A 37 -1.53 14.01 -15.22
CA GLU A 37 -2.15 13.80 -16.53
C GLU A 37 -3.26 14.82 -16.86
N LYS A 38 -3.93 15.36 -15.84
CA LYS A 38 -5.03 16.32 -15.98
C LYS A 38 -4.56 17.76 -16.10
N CYS A 39 -3.87 18.28 -15.08
CA CYS A 39 -3.46 19.70 -15.06
C CYS A 39 -2.04 19.95 -15.60
N LYS A 40 -1.28 18.89 -15.92
CA LYS A 40 0.09 18.95 -16.47
C LYS A 40 1.15 19.54 -15.54
N GLU A 41 0.79 19.90 -14.30
CA GLU A 41 1.73 20.33 -13.28
C GLU A 41 2.63 19.19 -12.82
N LEU A 42 3.88 19.54 -12.45
CA LEU A 42 4.86 18.64 -11.85
C LEU A 42 4.80 18.77 -10.32
N PHE A 43 4.95 17.64 -9.63
CA PHE A 43 5.03 17.61 -8.17
C PHE A 43 5.85 16.42 -7.70
N ASP A 44 6.53 16.61 -6.56
CA ASP A 44 7.25 15.56 -5.86
C ASP A 44 6.30 14.71 -5.02
N VAL A 45 6.61 13.42 -4.92
CA VAL A 45 5.92 12.44 -4.09
C VAL A 45 6.95 11.77 -3.20
N ASP A 46 6.72 11.85 -1.89
CA ASP A 46 7.40 11.05 -0.87
C ASP A 46 6.44 9.93 -0.43
N PHE A 47 6.92 8.68 -0.45
CA PHE A 47 6.12 7.51 -0.13
C PHE A 47 6.82 6.58 0.85
N TYR A 48 6.01 5.79 1.57
CA TYR A 48 6.46 4.67 2.39
C TYR A 48 5.36 3.61 2.47
N SER A 49 5.78 2.37 2.64
CA SER A 49 4.89 1.20 2.74
C SER A 49 4.48 0.94 4.18
N ILE A 50 3.19 0.63 4.39
CA ILE A 50 2.64 0.23 5.69
C ILE A 50 2.18 -1.22 5.60
N PHE A 51 2.79 -2.10 6.39
CA PHE A 51 2.38 -3.50 6.48
C PHE A 51 1.60 -3.75 7.77
N TRP A 52 0.36 -4.24 7.64
CA TRP A 52 -0.43 -4.70 8.78
C TRP A 52 -0.37 -6.22 8.87
N PHE A 53 0.17 -6.74 9.98
CA PHE A 53 0.14 -8.17 10.31
C PHE A 53 -0.92 -8.48 11.37
N LYS A 54 -1.70 -9.55 11.15
CA LYS A 54 -2.62 -10.10 12.15
C LYS A 54 -2.44 -11.61 12.21
N THR A 55 -2.04 -12.13 13.36
CA THR A 55 -1.93 -13.57 13.60
C THR A 55 -3.21 -14.12 14.23
N LYS A 56 -3.50 -15.40 14.00
CA LYS A 56 -4.55 -16.15 14.70
C LYS A 56 -3.92 -17.40 15.31
N LYS A 57 -4.33 -17.73 16.53
CA LYS A 57 -3.95 -19.00 17.17
C LYS A 57 -4.76 -20.13 16.54
N GLU A 58 -4.12 -21.09 15.88
CA GLU A 58 -4.77 -22.36 15.56
C GLU A 58 -4.96 -23.15 16.87
N ILE A 59 -6.21 -23.31 17.29
CA ILE A 59 -6.55 -24.24 18.36
C ILE A 59 -6.68 -25.61 17.72
N MET A 60 -5.60 -26.39 17.70
CA MET A 60 -5.68 -27.81 17.39
C MET A 60 -6.54 -28.50 18.47
N LYS A 61 -7.73 -28.96 18.10
CA LYS A 61 -8.56 -29.82 18.95
C LYS A 61 -7.89 -31.18 19.04
N LEU A 62 -7.08 -31.41 20.07
CA LEU A 62 -6.64 -32.74 20.44
C LEU A 62 -7.89 -33.54 20.88
N ASN A 63 -8.39 -34.42 20.01
CA ASN A 63 -9.31 -35.48 20.41
C ASN A 63 -8.51 -36.41 21.34
N LYS A 64 -8.64 -36.20 22.65
CA LYS A 64 -8.25 -37.19 23.65
C LYS A 64 -9.25 -38.35 23.56
N SER A 65 -8.94 -39.32 22.70
CA SER A 65 -9.49 -40.67 22.84
C SER A 65 -8.97 -41.23 24.16
N VAL A 66 -9.81 -41.25 25.18
CA VAL A 66 -9.58 -42.01 26.41
C VAL A 66 -9.67 -43.48 26.01
N ILE A 67 -8.55 -44.19 26.03
CA ILE A 67 -8.52 -45.64 25.94
C ILE A 67 -8.22 -46.15 27.34
N TRP A 68 -9.10 -47.01 27.84
CA TRP A 68 -9.13 -47.61 29.18
C TRP A 68 -7.91 -48.44 29.51
#